data_AF-A0A537C981-F1
#
_entry.id   AF-A0A537C981-F1
#
_cell.length_a   1.000
_cell.length_b   1.000
_cell.length_c   1.000
_cell.angle_alpha   90.00
_cell.angle_beta   90.00
_cell.angle_gamma   90.00
#
_symmetry.space_group_name_H-M   'P 1'
#
loop_
_entity.id
_entity.type
_entity.pdbx_description
1 polymer ?
#
loop_
_entity_poly.entity_id
_entity_poly.type
_entity_poly.pdbx_seq_one_letter_code
_entity_poly.pdbx_strand_id
1 'polypeptide(L)'
;MAIRSPCANDQSNSRDSTRRRDCKGSPGSIQPVKEYERGGNRKAICCTIVVWGRLSITRKLYWEEPYSKDFVGRVVSVEGQAVVLGQTLFYPRGGGVACDIGILNASKVQETTKAEDEILHTLESPAPLKNGDKVTGHVDWERRYRLMKMHTAGHLLSSLFYSRANCRITANQIDVDRS
;
A
#
# COMPACT_ATOMS: atom_id res chain seq x y z
N MET A 1 58.42 -12.12 10.43
CA MET A 1 58.46 -12.48 11.87
C MET A 1 57.24 -11.83 12.53
N ALA A 2 56.11 -12.45 12.87
CA ALA A 2 55.49 -13.77 12.69
C ALA A 2 53.97 -13.48 12.60
N ILE A 3 53.30 -13.69 11.46
CA ILE A 3 52.37 -14.81 11.15
C ILE A 3 51.70 -15.48 12.37
N ARG A 4 50.36 -15.38 12.48
CA ARG A 4 49.47 -16.55 12.65
C ARG A 4 48.00 -16.21 12.34
N SER A 5 47.44 -17.10 11.52
CA SER A 5 46.10 -17.23 10.94
C SER A 5 45.12 -17.93 11.91
N PRO A 6 43.85 -18.20 11.52
CA PRO A 6 42.70 -18.33 12.42
C PRO A 6 42.50 -19.77 12.92
N CYS A 7 41.75 -19.92 14.00
CA CYS A 7 41.32 -21.23 14.49
C CYS A 7 39.86 -21.47 14.14
N ALA A 8 39.65 -22.43 13.24
CA ALA A 8 38.40 -23.18 13.07
C ALA A 8 38.49 -24.47 13.91
N ASN A 9 37.34 -24.94 14.40
CA ASN A 9 36.98 -26.35 14.68
C ASN A 9 35.49 -26.32 15.02
N ASP A 10 34.55 -26.91 14.30
CA ASP A 10 34.39 -28.25 13.69
C ASP A 10 34.01 -29.38 14.68
N GLN A 11 32.85 -29.95 14.37
CA GLN A 11 32.38 -31.33 14.53
C GLN A 11 31.93 -31.98 15.86
N SER A 12 30.74 -32.57 15.72
CA SER A 12 30.25 -33.88 16.21
C SER A 12 29.74 -33.97 17.66
N ASN A 13 28.44 -34.14 17.88
CA ASN A 13 27.57 -35.32 17.74
C ASN A 13 27.51 -36.20 19.00
N SER A 14 26.28 -36.47 19.42
CA SER A 14 25.75 -37.77 19.88
C SER A 14 25.28 -37.89 21.35
N ARG A 15 24.00 -38.30 21.44
CA ARG A 15 23.37 -39.19 22.45
C ARG A 15 23.05 -38.58 23.83
N ASP A 16 21.96 -38.92 24.52
CA ASP A 16 20.76 -39.70 24.26
C ASP A 16 19.85 -39.59 25.50
N SER A 17 18.53 -39.67 25.28
CA SER A 17 17.52 -40.31 26.12
C SER A 17 16.95 -39.65 27.40
N THR A 18 15.62 -39.70 27.42
CA THR A 18 14.70 -39.84 28.57
C THR A 18 14.11 -38.59 29.24
N ARG A 19 12.97 -38.12 28.71
CA ARG A 19 11.64 -38.35 29.35
C ARG A 19 10.49 -37.80 28.49
N ARG A 20 9.64 -38.72 28.03
CA ARG A 20 8.33 -38.45 27.45
C ARG A 20 7.39 -37.91 28.53
N ARG A 21 6.54 -36.94 28.19
CA ARG A 21 5.16 -36.87 28.65
C ARG A 21 4.30 -36.25 27.56
N ASP A 22 3.59 -37.14 26.86
CA ASP A 22 2.49 -36.84 25.96
C ASP A 22 1.30 -36.32 26.78
N CYS A 23 0.78 -35.13 26.43
CA CYS A 23 -0.57 -34.72 26.80
C CYS A 23 -1.35 -34.44 25.52
N LYS A 24 -2.13 -35.44 25.09
CA LYS A 24 -3.19 -35.27 24.09
C LYS A 24 -4.36 -34.52 24.74
N GLY A 25 -4.70 -33.35 24.20
CA GLY A 25 -5.93 -32.62 24.52
C GLY A 25 -6.74 -32.40 23.24
N SER A 26 -7.96 -32.95 23.22
CA SER A 26 -8.92 -32.93 22.10
C SER A 26 -9.48 -31.52 21.81
N PRO A 27 -9.98 -31.25 20.59
CA PRO A 27 -10.58 -29.96 20.25
C PRO A 27 -11.97 -29.82 20.89
N GLY A 28 -12.05 -29.02 21.95
CA GLY A 28 -13.28 -28.70 22.66
C GLY A 28 -13.98 -27.47 22.09
N SER A 29 -15.25 -27.64 21.76
CA SER A 29 -16.25 -26.65 21.37
C SER A 29 -16.24 -25.36 22.21
N ILE A 30 -16.24 -24.21 21.55
CA ILE A 30 -16.48 -22.90 22.18
C ILE A 30 -17.99 -22.78 22.45
N GLN A 31 -18.38 -22.81 23.73
CA GLN A 31 -19.73 -22.45 24.17
C GLN A 31 -19.78 -20.96 24.57
N PRO A 32 -20.95 -20.29 24.45
CA PRO A 32 -21.05 -18.86 24.68
C PRO A 32 -20.91 -18.51 26.17
N VAL A 33 -20.17 -17.45 26.44
CA VAL A 33 -20.00 -16.87 27.79
C VAL A 33 -21.32 -16.24 28.24
N LYS A 34 -21.77 -16.63 29.45
CA LYS A 34 -22.96 -16.10 30.11
C LYS A 34 -22.76 -14.63 30.50
N GLU A 35 -23.76 -13.83 30.16
CA GLU A 35 -23.90 -12.42 30.51
C GLU A 35 -24.11 -12.25 32.03
N TYR A 36 -23.36 -11.33 32.64
CA TYR A 36 -23.48 -10.97 34.05
C TYR A 36 -23.93 -9.51 34.13
N GLU A 37 -25.21 -9.29 34.40
CA GLU A 37 -25.76 -7.94 34.58
C GLU A 37 -25.34 -7.37 35.93
N ARG A 38 -24.74 -6.17 35.91
CA ARG A 38 -24.67 -5.26 37.07
C ARG A 38 -25.16 -3.89 36.62
N GLY A 39 -26.30 -3.47 37.19
CA GLY A 39 -26.91 -2.18 36.98
C GLY A 39 -25.98 -1.01 37.35
N GLY A 40 -26.06 0.05 36.56
CA GLY A 40 -25.29 1.27 36.77
C GLY A 40 -25.52 2.27 35.65
N ASN A 41 -26.50 3.14 35.85
CA ASN A 41 -26.93 4.22 34.97
C ASN A 41 -25.74 5.09 34.49
N ARG A 42 -25.31 4.90 33.24
CA ARG A 42 -24.51 5.87 32.48
C ARG A 42 -25.14 5.96 31.10
N LYS A 43 -25.58 7.16 30.73
CA LYS A 43 -25.97 7.51 29.36
C LYS A 43 -24.74 7.35 28.46
N ALA A 44 -24.50 6.14 27.99
CA ALA A 44 -23.61 5.89 26.88
C ALA A 44 -24.40 6.26 25.62
N ILE A 45 -23.99 7.34 24.99
CA ILE A 45 -24.35 7.63 23.60
C ILE A 45 -23.93 6.39 22.84
N CYS A 46 -24.92 5.59 22.43
CA CYS A 46 -24.74 4.48 21.53
C CYS A 46 -24.33 5.09 20.20
N CYS A 47 -23.04 5.38 20.06
CA CYS A 47 -22.42 5.51 18.77
C CYS A 47 -22.52 4.10 18.21
N THR A 48 -23.55 3.89 17.40
CA THR A 48 -23.69 2.69 16.58
C THR A 48 -22.40 2.58 15.79
N ILE A 49 -21.45 1.81 16.30
CA ILE A 49 -20.30 1.35 15.54
C ILE A 49 -20.91 0.41 14.52
N VAL A 50 -21.33 0.99 13.39
CA VAL A 50 -21.49 0.25 12.17
C VAL A 50 -20.09 -0.26 11.87
N VAL A 51 -19.87 -1.53 12.20
CA VAL A 51 -18.71 -2.27 11.71
C VAL A 51 -18.93 -2.41 10.21
N TRP A 52 -18.55 -1.38 9.46
CA TRP A 52 -18.42 -1.47 8.02
C TRP A 52 -17.34 -2.52 7.77
N GLY A 53 -17.71 -3.66 7.19
CA GLY A 53 -16.78 -4.71 6.83
C GLY A 53 -15.63 -4.10 6.02
N ARG A 54 -14.44 -4.07 6.60
CA ARG A 54 -13.23 -3.49 6.02
C ARG A 54 -12.72 -4.42 4.92
N LEU A 55 -13.31 -4.30 3.72
CA LEU A 55 -12.96 -5.05 2.52
C LEU A 55 -12.88 -4.10 1.34
N SER A 56 -11.82 -3.31 1.23
CA SER A 56 -11.58 -2.55 0.00
C SER A 56 -10.12 -2.24 -0.20
N ILE A 57 -9.27 -3.27 -0.25
CA ILE A 57 -7.97 -3.10 -0.89
C ILE A 57 -8.20 -2.63 -2.33
N THR A 58 -7.65 -1.46 -2.69
CA THR A 58 -7.73 -0.98 -4.06
C THR A 58 -6.82 -1.85 -4.94
N ARG A 59 -7.34 -2.44 -6.01
CA ARG A 59 -6.53 -3.13 -7.02
C ARG A 59 -5.71 -2.10 -7.82
N LYS A 60 -4.41 -2.32 -7.85
CA LYS A 60 -3.42 -1.36 -8.38
C LYS A 60 -3.06 -1.71 -9.82
N LEU A 61 -3.91 -1.31 -10.77
CA LEU A 61 -3.73 -1.64 -12.18
C LEU A 61 -2.41 -1.10 -12.74
N TYR A 62 -1.85 -0.02 -12.17
CA TYR A 62 -0.58 0.55 -12.61
C TYR A 62 0.63 -0.39 -12.40
N TRP A 63 0.53 -1.43 -11.57
CA TRP A 63 1.55 -2.48 -11.48
C TRP A 63 1.38 -3.56 -12.56
N GLU A 64 0.13 -3.81 -12.96
CA GLU A 64 -0.23 -4.89 -13.88
C GLU A 64 -0.11 -4.43 -15.34
N GLU A 65 -0.56 -3.20 -15.61
CA GLU A 65 -0.64 -2.60 -16.94
C GLU A 65 -0.03 -1.18 -16.94
N PRO A 66 1.28 -1.04 -16.74
CA PRO A 66 1.92 0.27 -16.55
C PRO A 66 1.84 1.20 -17.78
N TYR A 67 1.59 0.66 -18.97
CA TYR A 67 1.46 1.43 -20.21
C TYR A 67 0.00 1.68 -20.64
N SER A 68 -0.98 1.12 -19.92
CA SER A 68 -2.39 1.44 -20.12
C SER A 68 -2.65 2.87 -19.66
N LYS A 69 -3.47 3.59 -20.43
CA LYS A 69 -3.81 5.01 -20.21
C LYS A 69 -5.21 5.17 -19.64
N ASP A 70 -6.08 4.23 -19.99
CA ASP A 70 -7.50 4.26 -19.72
C ASP A 70 -7.90 3.03 -18.93
N PHE A 71 -8.81 3.20 -17.97
CA PHE A 71 -9.37 2.07 -17.22
C PHE A 71 -10.83 2.32 -16.86
N VAL A 72 -11.49 1.24 -16.46
CA VAL A 72 -12.84 1.29 -15.91
C VAL A 72 -12.79 0.85 -14.46
N GLY A 73 -13.30 1.69 -13.56
CA GLY A 73 -13.35 1.45 -12.12
C GLY A 73 -14.78 1.47 -11.59
N ARG A 74 -14.91 1.09 -10.31
CA ARG A 74 -16.13 1.29 -9.53
C ARG A 74 -15.79 2.13 -8.30
N VAL A 75 -16.63 3.11 -8.00
CA VAL A 75 -16.50 3.97 -6.83
C VAL A 75 -16.83 3.16 -5.57
N VAL A 76 -15.94 3.21 -4.58
CA VAL A 76 -16.11 2.57 -3.27
C VAL A 76 -16.66 3.58 -2.27
N SER A 77 -16.04 4.76 -2.20
CA SER A 77 -16.47 5.86 -1.34
C SER A 77 -16.27 7.22 -2.02
N VAL A 78 -17.11 8.19 -1.64
CA VAL A 78 -17.02 9.60 -2.04
C VAL A 78 -17.21 10.48 -0.81
N GLU A 79 -16.24 11.35 -0.55
CA GLU A 79 -16.27 12.32 0.54
C GLU A 79 -15.83 13.69 0.01
N GLY A 80 -16.80 14.54 -0.32
CA GLY A 80 -16.53 15.86 -0.91
C GLY A 80 -15.81 15.76 -2.26
N GLN A 81 -14.53 16.14 -2.30
CA GLN A 81 -13.67 16.03 -3.49
C GLN A 81 -12.87 14.72 -3.53
N ALA A 82 -12.91 13.92 -2.46
CA ALA A 82 -12.09 12.74 -2.32
C ALA A 82 -12.87 11.50 -2.77
N VAL A 83 -12.28 10.70 -3.67
CA VAL A 83 -12.91 9.51 -4.25
C VAL A 83 -11.99 8.31 -4.10
N VAL A 84 -12.51 7.22 -3.55
CA VAL A 84 -11.83 5.92 -3.50
C VAL A 84 -12.42 4.99 -4.55
N LEU A 85 -11.55 4.33 -5.31
CA LEU A 85 -11.94 3.37 -6.34
C LEU A 85 -11.54 1.96 -5.94
N GLY A 86 -12.30 0.96 -6.40
CA GLY A 86 -11.97 -0.45 -6.21
C GLY A 86 -10.76 -0.89 -7.03
N GLN A 87 -10.50 -0.22 -8.15
CA GLN A 87 -9.29 -0.39 -8.95
C GLN A 87 -8.91 0.91 -9.66
N THR A 88 -7.62 1.15 -9.87
CA THR A 88 -7.13 2.39 -10.48
C THR A 88 -5.81 2.23 -11.24
N LEU A 89 -5.66 2.97 -12.35
CA LEU A 89 -4.39 3.18 -13.04
C LEU A 89 -3.62 4.41 -12.52
N PHE A 90 -4.23 5.27 -11.71
CA PHE A 90 -3.53 6.44 -11.17
C PHE A 90 -2.48 5.98 -10.15
N TYR A 91 -1.22 6.27 -10.42
CA TYR A 91 -0.14 6.06 -9.48
C TYR A 91 -0.20 7.10 -8.35
N PRO A 92 -0.31 6.67 -7.07
CA PRO A 92 -0.30 7.59 -5.96
C PRO A 92 1.09 8.14 -5.70
N ARG A 93 1.20 9.33 -5.12
CA ARG A 93 2.49 9.90 -4.69
C ARG A 93 3.25 8.89 -3.83
N GLY A 94 4.51 8.62 -4.16
CA GLY A 94 5.32 7.65 -3.42
C GLY A 94 6.75 7.53 -3.93
N GLY A 95 7.68 7.19 -3.02
CA GLY A 95 9.09 6.95 -3.37
C GLY A 95 9.83 8.17 -3.92
N GLY A 96 9.38 9.38 -3.56
CA GLY A 96 9.89 10.63 -4.11
C GLY A 96 9.40 10.94 -5.52
N VAL A 97 8.48 10.17 -6.09
CA VAL A 97 7.89 10.44 -7.42
C VAL A 97 6.54 11.13 -7.24
N ALA A 98 6.32 12.19 -8.02
CA ALA A 98 5.04 12.87 -8.09
C ALA A 98 3.91 11.91 -8.50
N CYS A 99 2.69 12.19 -8.03
CA CYS A 99 1.53 11.39 -8.40
C CYS A 99 1.11 11.62 -9.86
N ASP A 100 0.31 10.68 -10.34
CA ASP A 100 -0.45 10.87 -11.57
C ASP A 100 -1.59 11.86 -11.38
N ILE A 101 -1.94 12.52 -12.48
CA ILE A 101 -3.12 13.38 -12.65
C ILE A 101 -3.88 12.91 -13.88
N GLY A 102 -5.11 13.38 -14.06
CA GLY A 102 -5.88 13.07 -15.25
C GLY A 102 -7.36 13.36 -15.07
N ILE A 103 -8.20 12.52 -15.67
CA ILE A 103 -9.65 12.71 -15.71
C ILE A 103 -10.33 11.44 -15.20
N LEU A 104 -11.33 11.60 -14.34
CA LEU A 104 -12.25 10.55 -13.91
C LEU A 104 -13.67 10.95 -14.34
N ASN A 105 -14.23 10.22 -15.30
CA ASN A 105 -15.41 10.61 -16.08
C ASN A 105 -15.25 11.99 -16.74
N ALA A 106 -15.74 13.05 -16.08
CA ALA A 106 -15.65 14.44 -16.52
C ALA A 106 -14.93 15.34 -15.50
N SER A 107 -14.43 14.76 -14.41
CA SER A 107 -13.83 15.49 -13.30
C SER A 107 -12.31 15.33 -13.33
N LYS A 108 -11.59 16.44 -13.18
CA LYS A 108 -10.14 16.42 -13.15
C LYS A 108 -9.64 15.89 -11.82
N VAL A 109 -8.77 14.89 -11.86
CA VAL A 109 -8.02 14.39 -10.70
C VAL A 109 -6.76 15.26 -10.58
N GLN A 110 -6.64 16.01 -9.49
CA GLN A 110 -5.48 16.87 -9.23
C GLN A 110 -4.40 16.17 -8.42
N GLU A 111 -4.79 15.29 -7.51
CA GLU A 111 -3.84 14.58 -6.67
C GLU A 111 -4.31 13.15 -6.44
N THR A 112 -3.36 12.21 -6.46
CA THR A 112 -3.58 10.82 -6.09
C THR A 112 -2.66 10.48 -4.92
N THR A 113 -3.22 10.06 -3.79
CA THR A 113 -2.46 9.69 -2.59
C THR A 113 -2.82 8.29 -2.11
N LYS A 114 -1.91 7.67 -1.36
CA LYS A 114 -2.15 6.37 -0.74
C LYS A 114 -2.54 6.58 0.72
N ALA A 115 -3.70 6.05 1.11
CA ALA A 115 -4.17 6.03 2.49
C ALA A 115 -4.32 4.57 2.91
N GLU A 116 -3.38 4.05 3.71
CA GLU A 116 -3.32 2.63 4.09
C GLU A 116 -3.37 1.68 2.87
N ASP A 117 -4.48 0.94 2.69
CA ASP A 117 -4.70 0.01 1.58
C ASP A 117 -5.57 0.60 0.45
N GLU A 118 -5.95 1.87 0.57
CA GLU A 118 -6.79 2.60 -0.36
C GLU A 118 -5.98 3.63 -1.16
N ILE A 119 -6.49 3.94 -2.36
CA ILE A 119 -5.97 5.03 -3.19
C ILE A 119 -7.04 6.11 -3.28
N LEU A 120 -6.68 7.27 -2.76
CA LEU A 120 -7.51 8.45 -2.72
C LEU A 120 -7.24 9.32 -3.94
N HIS A 121 -8.30 9.65 -4.68
CA HIS A 121 -8.27 10.53 -5.83
C HIS A 121 -8.93 11.84 -5.42
N THR A 122 -8.15 12.90 -5.31
CA THR A 122 -8.64 14.24 -5.00
C THR A 122 -9.00 14.94 -6.30
N LEU A 123 -10.29 15.25 -6.46
CA LEU A 123 -10.82 15.96 -7.61
C LEU A 123 -10.66 17.48 -7.45
N GLU A 124 -10.47 18.19 -8.57
CA GLU A 124 -10.42 19.66 -8.62
C GLU A 124 -11.70 20.31 -8.08
N SER A 125 -12.84 19.66 -8.24
CA SER A 125 -14.15 20.13 -7.78
C SER A 125 -15.02 18.92 -7.43
N PRO A 126 -15.97 19.06 -6.48
CA PRO A 126 -16.90 17.99 -6.16
C PRO A 126 -17.64 17.51 -7.41
N ALA A 127 -17.73 16.19 -7.58
CA ALA A 127 -18.41 15.56 -8.69
C ALA A 127 -19.68 14.87 -8.20
N PRO A 128 -20.73 14.77 -9.03
CA PRO A 128 -21.96 14.06 -8.67
C PRO A 128 -21.79 12.53 -8.77
N LEU A 129 -20.72 11.99 -8.16
CA LEU A 129 -20.43 10.57 -8.07
C LEU A 129 -21.01 9.98 -6.78
N LYS A 130 -21.47 8.74 -6.85
CA LYS A 130 -22.01 7.98 -5.72
C LYS A 130 -21.27 6.65 -5.56
N ASN A 131 -21.33 6.11 -4.36
CA ASN A 131 -20.79 4.78 -4.06
C ASN A 131 -21.46 3.75 -4.97
N GLY A 132 -20.65 2.90 -5.60
CA GLY A 132 -21.07 1.89 -6.56
C GLY A 132 -21.12 2.36 -8.01
N ASP A 133 -20.94 3.65 -8.31
CA ASP A 133 -20.94 4.14 -9.69
C ASP A 133 -19.80 3.55 -10.51
N LYS A 134 -20.08 3.28 -11.79
CA LYS A 134 -19.06 2.89 -12.78
C LYS A 134 -18.43 4.15 -13.35
N VAL A 135 -17.09 4.20 -13.34
CA VAL A 135 -16.33 5.36 -13.80
C VAL A 135 -15.27 4.95 -14.81
N THR A 136 -14.98 5.82 -15.77
CA THR A 136 -13.86 5.71 -16.71
C THR A 136 -12.76 6.68 -16.28
N GLY A 137 -11.55 6.17 -16.08
CA GLY A 137 -10.39 6.99 -15.75
C GLY A 137 -9.44 7.08 -16.93
N HIS A 138 -8.90 8.28 -17.15
CA HIS A 138 -7.92 8.61 -18.18
C HIS A 138 -6.73 9.28 -17.50
N VAL A 139 -5.56 8.64 -17.53
CA VAL A 139 -4.33 9.21 -16.95
C VAL A 139 -3.68 10.17 -17.94
N ASP A 140 -3.15 11.29 -17.44
CA ASP A 140 -2.27 12.17 -18.22
C ASP A 140 -1.00 11.39 -18.61
N TRP A 141 -1.01 10.85 -19.82
CA TRP A 141 0.04 9.97 -20.30
C TRP A 141 1.36 10.69 -20.51
N GLU A 142 1.33 11.94 -20.97
CA GLU A 142 2.54 12.72 -21.20
C GLU A 142 3.28 12.94 -19.88
N ARG A 143 2.53 13.34 -18.83
CA ARG A 143 3.05 13.42 -17.46
C ARG A 143 3.61 12.09 -16.98
N ARG A 144 2.79 11.02 -16.99
CA ARG A 144 3.20 9.70 -16.46
C ARG A 144 4.46 9.21 -17.15
N TYR A 145 4.50 9.25 -18.47
CA TYR A 145 5.64 8.75 -19.23
C TYR A 145 6.91 9.56 -18.94
N ARG A 146 6.81 10.88 -18.76
CA ARG A 146 7.94 11.72 -18.35
C ARG A 146 8.47 11.31 -16.97
N LEU A 147 7.59 11.11 -15.98
CA LEU A 147 7.96 10.64 -14.64
C LEU A 147 8.61 9.26 -14.66
N MET A 148 8.09 8.31 -15.45
CA MET A 148 8.68 6.98 -15.62
C MET A 148 10.12 7.05 -16.16
N LYS A 149 10.35 7.89 -17.18
CA LYS A 149 11.69 8.09 -17.74
C LYS A 149 12.65 8.67 -16.71
N MET A 150 12.23 9.70 -15.97
CA MET A 150 13.07 10.33 -14.94
C MET A 150 13.36 9.37 -13.78
N HIS A 151 12.38 8.57 -13.36
CA HIS A 151 12.58 7.55 -12.32
C HIS A 151 13.59 6.49 -12.74
N THR A 152 13.48 6.00 -13.99
CA THR A 152 14.43 5.04 -14.56
C THR A 152 15.83 5.63 -14.68
N ALA A 153 15.93 6.89 -15.14
CA ALA A 153 17.21 7.59 -15.22
C ALA A 153 17.85 7.79 -13.84
N GLY A 154 17.05 8.09 -12.81
CA GLY A 154 17.51 8.20 -11.42
C GLY A 154 18.15 6.90 -10.91
N HIS A 155 17.53 5.74 -11.19
CA HIS A 155 18.11 4.44 -10.83
C HIS A 155 19.41 4.14 -11.57
N LEU A 156 19.46 4.45 -12.86
CA LEU A 156 20.67 4.29 -13.65
C LEU A 156 21.80 5.15 -13.10
N LEU A 157 21.53 6.42 -12.82
CA LEU A 157 22.50 7.37 -12.27
C LEU A 157 23.00 6.92 -10.90
N SER A 158 22.09 6.51 -10.02
CA SER A 158 22.43 5.93 -8.70
C SER A 158 23.35 4.72 -8.84
N SER A 159 23.04 3.81 -9.77
CA SER A 159 23.85 2.61 -10.04
C SER A 159 25.25 2.97 -10.58
N LEU A 160 25.35 4.02 -11.42
CA LEU A 160 26.62 4.50 -11.94
C LEU A 160 27.49 5.14 -10.86
N PHE A 161 26.91 5.97 -9.98
CA PHE A 161 27.65 6.56 -8.86
C PHE A 161 28.10 5.51 -7.85
N TYR A 162 27.24 4.54 -7.55
CA TYR A 162 27.59 3.46 -6.66
C TYR A 162 28.73 2.61 -7.23
N SER A 163 28.62 2.20 -8.49
CA SER A 163 29.64 1.34 -9.13
C SER A 163 30.99 2.03 -9.38
N ARG A 164 31.02 3.34 -9.67
CA ARG A 164 32.27 4.06 -9.98
C ARG A 164 32.92 4.75 -8.79
N ALA A 165 32.14 5.23 -7.83
CA ALA A 165 32.64 6.08 -6.76
C ALA A 165 32.27 5.56 -5.36
N ASN A 166 31.59 4.42 -5.26
CA ASN A 166 31.03 3.89 -4.00
C ASN A 166 30.15 4.92 -3.26
N CYS A 167 29.56 5.86 -4.02
CA CYS A 167 28.66 6.87 -3.48
C CYS A 167 27.24 6.31 -3.43
N ARG A 168 26.60 6.41 -2.26
CA ARG A 168 25.20 6.03 -2.07
C ARG A 168 24.33 7.27 -2.13
N ILE A 169 23.32 7.24 -3.00
CA ILE A 169 22.28 8.26 -3.03
C ILE A 169 21.24 7.92 -1.95
N THR A 170 20.96 8.89 -1.08
CA THR A 170 20.06 8.72 0.08
C THR A 170 18.60 8.99 -0.23
N ALA A 171 18.32 9.98 -1.09
CA ALA A 171 16.97 10.37 -1.48
C ALA A 171 16.96 10.97 -2.89
N ASN A 172 15.77 10.97 -3.50
CA ASN A 172 15.51 11.60 -4.79
C ASN A 172 14.09 12.22 -4.77
N GLN A 173 13.88 13.31 -5.50
CA GLN A 173 12.57 13.94 -5.67
C GLN A 173 12.35 14.22 -7.15
N ILE A 174 11.35 13.56 -7.74
CA ILE A 174 11.05 13.59 -9.17
C ILE A 174 9.69 14.25 -9.34
N ASP A 175 9.72 15.48 -9.84
CA ASP A 175 8.55 16.23 -10.26
C ASP A 175 8.59 16.45 -11.77
N VAL A 176 7.49 16.92 -12.35
CA VAL A 176 7.43 17.14 -13.81
C VAL A 176 8.38 18.25 -14.23
N ASP A 177 8.46 19.32 -13.44
CA ASP A 177 9.19 20.55 -13.82
C ASP A 177 10.56 20.67 -13.15
N ARG A 178 10.90 19.75 -12.26
CA ARG A 178 12.16 19.73 -11.50
C ARG A 178 12.52 18.32 -11.05
N SER A 179 13.80 18.01 -11.02
CA SER A 179 14.38 16.74 -10.52
C SER A 179 15.51 17.06 -9.55
#